data_AF-E6KR74-F1
#
_entry.id   AF-E6KR74-F1
#
_cell.length_a   1.000
_cell.length_b   1.000
_cell.length_c   1.000
_cell.angle_alpha   90.00
_cell.angle_beta   90.00
_cell.angle_gamma   90.00
#
_symmetry.space_group_name_H-M   'P 1'
#
loop_
_entity.id
_entity.type
_entity.pdbx_description
1 polymer ?
#
loop_
_entity_poly.entity_id
_entity_poly.type
_entity_poly.pdbx_seq_one_letter_code
_entity_poly.pdbx_strand_id
1 'polypeptide(L)'
;MNEDLKLAIAGFGMGILGVGVWYAEMFLDSRTANLWRRMNGKGRIGRNFAAIGAPSIACIFLLAGISGFIKYFNLPTIWLTGVAATILIFLVLFLIGLLPIRFPNFVYADWQYAKRHGLLDESGNIDQEAWVLHHAQRRGDTWW
;
A
#
# COMPACT_ATOMS: atom_id res chain seq x y z
N MET A 1 11.07 -0.40 30.36
CA MET A 1 11.53 -0.24 28.96
C MET A 1 11.69 1.25 28.67
N ASN A 2 12.82 1.69 28.11
CA ASN A 2 13.06 3.09 27.72
C ASN A 2 11.98 3.55 26.72
N GLU A 3 11.54 4.82 26.80
CA GLU A 3 10.56 5.42 25.88
C GLU A 3 11.03 5.36 24.42
N ASP A 4 12.32 5.59 24.16
CA ASP A 4 12.87 5.49 22.79
C ASP A 4 12.76 4.07 22.23
N LEU A 5 12.94 3.06 23.09
CA LEU A 5 12.81 1.66 22.72
C LEU A 5 11.34 1.26 22.52
N LYS A 6 10.41 1.81 23.31
CA LYS A 6 8.96 1.64 23.08
C LYS A 6 8.56 2.21 21.73
N LEU A 7 9.00 3.43 21.42
CA LEU A 7 8.76 4.06 20.12
C LEU A 7 9.34 3.23 18.99
N ALA A 8 10.57 2.70 19.17
CA ALA A 8 11.23 1.87 18.17
C ALA A 8 10.40 0.64 17.83
N ILE A 9 10.03 -0.14 18.85
CA ILE A 9 9.28 -1.39 18.69
C ILE A 9 7.88 -1.12 18.13
N ALA A 10 7.16 -0.12 18.67
CA ALA A 10 5.82 0.22 18.23
C ALA A 10 5.81 0.73 16.78
N GLY A 11 6.67 1.70 16.45
CA GLY A 11 6.77 2.26 15.11
C GLY A 11 7.19 1.21 14.07
N PHE A 12 8.22 0.43 14.37
CA PHE A 12 8.70 -0.61 13.46
C PHE A 12 7.68 -1.73 13.29
N GLY A 13 7.05 -2.18 14.38
CA GLY A 13 5.99 -3.18 14.34
C GLY A 13 4.78 -2.72 13.51
N MET A 14 4.29 -1.50 13.75
CA MET A 14 3.20 -0.91 12.97
C MET A 14 3.57 -0.75 11.49
N GLY A 15 4.82 -0.38 11.21
CA GLY A 15 5.34 -0.27 9.86
C GLY A 15 5.33 -1.61 9.11
N ILE A 16 5.84 -2.69 9.73
CA ILE A 16 5.80 -4.04 9.14
C ILE A 16 4.36 -4.49 8.90
N LEU A 17 3.48 -4.31 9.89
CA LEU A 17 2.07 -4.66 9.75
C LEU A 17 1.42 -3.88 8.60
N GLY A 18 1.70 -2.58 8.49
CA GLY A 18 1.21 -1.73 7.39
C GLY A 18 1.69 -2.21 6.03
N VAL A 19 2.98 -2.56 5.89
CA VAL A 19 3.53 -3.14 4.65
C VAL A 19 2.86 -4.48 4.35
N GLY A 20 2.66 -5.34 5.34
CA GLY A 20 1.99 -6.64 5.17
C GLY A 20 0.54 -6.50 4.71
N VAL A 21 -0.21 -5.59 5.31
CA VAL A 21 -1.60 -5.28 4.93
C VAL A 21 -1.66 -4.72 3.51
N TRP A 22 -0.80 -3.74 3.19
CA TRP A 22 -0.71 -3.17 1.86
C TRP A 22 -0.32 -4.22 0.81
N TYR A 23 0.67 -5.07 1.13
CA TYR A 23 1.10 -6.14 0.24
C TYR A 23 -0.03 -7.13 -0.01
N ALA A 24 -0.79 -7.50 1.03
CA ALA A 24 -1.96 -8.34 0.88
C ALA A 24 -3.04 -7.67 0.01
N GLU A 25 -3.29 -6.38 0.21
CA GLU A 25 -4.23 -5.63 -0.60
C GLU A 25 -3.80 -5.56 -2.08
N MET A 26 -2.51 -5.46 -2.38
CA MET A 26 -2.03 -5.30 -3.77
C MET A 26 -1.84 -6.64 -4.49
N PHE A 27 -1.34 -7.65 -3.77
CA PHE A 27 -0.77 -8.85 -4.38
C PHE A 27 -1.50 -10.14 -4.05
N LEU A 28 -2.28 -10.19 -2.96
CA LEU A 28 -2.97 -11.40 -2.53
C LEU A 28 -4.45 -11.38 -2.93
N ASP A 29 -4.97 -12.57 -3.25
CA ASP A 29 -6.37 -12.79 -3.63
C ASP A 29 -7.19 -13.41 -2.49
N SER A 30 -6.83 -13.09 -1.25
CA SER A 30 -7.51 -13.62 -0.07
C SER A 30 -8.85 -12.93 0.18
N ARG A 31 -9.75 -13.60 0.91
CA ARG A 31 -11.03 -12.99 1.36
C ARG A 31 -10.79 -11.70 2.15
N THR A 32 -9.73 -11.67 2.97
CA THR A 32 -9.32 -10.49 3.74
C THR A 32 -8.87 -9.34 2.84
N ALA A 33 -8.05 -9.61 1.82
CA ALA A 33 -7.63 -8.59 0.86
C ALA A 33 -8.84 -7.99 0.11
N ASN A 34 -9.79 -8.83 -0.30
CA ASN A 34 -11.02 -8.37 -0.93
C ASN A 34 -11.89 -7.52 0.00
N LEU A 35 -11.97 -7.87 1.29
CA LEU A 35 -12.68 -7.06 2.28
C LEU A 35 -12.00 -5.70 2.45
N TRP A 36 -10.67 -5.67 2.56
CA TRP A 36 -9.90 -4.45 2.74
C TRP A 36 -10.06 -3.47 1.55
N ARG A 37 -9.97 -3.98 0.31
CA ARG A 37 -10.26 -3.17 -0.90
C ARG A 37 -11.67 -2.58 -0.89
N ARG A 38 -12.66 -3.31 -0.36
CA ARG A 38 -14.04 -2.79 -0.23
C ARG A 38 -14.11 -1.66 0.79
N MET A 39 -13.36 -1.75 1.88
CA MET A 39 -13.29 -0.70 2.92
C MET A 39 -12.64 0.58 2.41
N ASN A 40 -11.59 0.48 1.57
CA ASN A 40 -10.98 1.66 0.92
C ASN A 40 -11.93 2.36 -0.07
N GLY A 41 -13.05 1.72 -0.42
CA GLY A 41 -14.07 2.29 -1.27
C GLY A 41 -13.71 2.25 -2.76
N LYS A 42 -14.73 2.39 -3.62
CA LYS A 42 -14.57 2.31 -5.08
C LYS A 42 -14.15 3.65 -5.73
N GLY A 43 -14.06 4.72 -4.95
CA GLY A 43 -13.70 6.05 -5.44
C GLY A 43 -12.23 6.17 -5.84
N ARG A 44 -11.91 7.17 -6.67
CA ARG A 44 -10.52 7.43 -7.12
C ARG A 44 -9.57 7.67 -5.94
N ILE A 45 -10.00 8.43 -4.94
CA ILE A 45 -9.20 8.72 -3.74
C ILE A 45 -8.87 7.44 -2.98
N GLY A 46 -9.83 6.54 -2.79
CA GLY A 46 -9.61 5.25 -2.13
C GLY A 46 -8.57 4.39 -2.86
N ARG A 47 -8.69 4.29 -4.19
CA ARG A 47 -7.72 3.55 -5.03
C ARG A 47 -6.32 4.17 -5.00
N ASN A 48 -6.24 5.49 -5.02
CA ASN A 48 -4.98 6.23 -4.95
C ASN A 48 -4.32 6.12 -3.57
N PHE A 49 -5.13 6.16 -2.51
CA PHE A 49 -4.69 5.95 -1.15
C PHE A 49 -4.15 4.52 -0.99
N ALA A 50 -4.87 3.50 -1.45
CA ALA A 50 -4.37 2.12 -1.44
C ALA A 50 -3.05 1.97 -2.23
N ALA A 51 -2.94 2.65 -3.36
CA ALA A 51 -1.78 2.54 -4.24
C ALA A 51 -0.52 3.21 -3.70
N ILE A 52 -0.64 4.43 -3.17
CA ILE A 52 0.50 5.29 -2.81
C ILE A 52 0.44 5.73 -1.35
N GLY A 53 -0.75 6.06 -0.84
CA GLY A 53 -0.93 6.56 0.53
C GLY A 53 -0.61 5.53 1.61
N ALA A 54 -1.25 4.37 1.57
CA ALA A 54 -1.05 3.26 2.51
C ALA A 54 0.42 2.80 2.62
N PRO A 55 1.17 2.55 1.53
CA PRO A 55 2.58 2.19 1.65
C PRO A 55 3.42 3.36 2.17
N SER A 56 3.08 4.61 1.84
CA SER A 56 3.77 5.79 2.39
C SER A 56 3.59 5.91 3.90
N ILE A 57 2.37 5.69 4.43
CA ILE A 57 2.11 5.65 5.87
C ILE A 57 2.92 4.53 6.53
N ALA A 58 2.94 3.34 5.94
CA ALA A 58 3.74 2.23 6.47
C ALA A 58 5.24 2.58 6.55
N CYS A 59 5.78 3.23 5.52
CA CYS A 59 7.16 3.75 5.53
C CYS A 59 7.39 4.80 6.61
N ILE A 60 6.44 5.72 6.84
CA ILE A 60 6.54 6.71 7.93
C ILE A 60 6.63 6.02 9.29
N PHE A 61 5.82 4.99 9.54
CA PHE A 61 5.90 4.21 10.79
C PHE A 61 7.24 3.47 10.94
N LEU A 62 7.75 2.85 9.86
CA LEU A 62 9.07 2.22 9.88
C LEU A 62 10.17 3.25 10.23
N LEU A 63 10.12 4.43 9.62
CA LEU A 63 11.06 5.53 9.88
C LEU A 63 10.93 6.08 11.31
N ALA A 64 9.71 6.17 11.86
CA ALA A 64 9.49 6.51 13.25
C ALA A 64 10.12 5.47 14.18
N GLY A 65 9.98 4.18 13.87
CA GLY A 65 10.65 3.09 14.59
C GLY A 65 12.18 3.20 14.53
N ILE A 66 12.73 3.47 13.35
CA ILE A 66 14.17 3.71 13.14
C ILE A 66 14.64 4.90 13.99
N SER A 67 13.86 5.99 14.07
CA SER A 67 14.20 7.14 14.91
C SER A 67 14.31 6.79 16.40
N GLY A 68 13.46 5.87 16.88
CA GLY A 68 13.54 5.34 18.25
C GLY A 68 14.83 4.54 18.48
N PHE A 69 15.22 3.69 17.52
CA PHE A 69 16.50 2.95 17.61
C PHE A 69 17.71 3.89 17.61
N ILE A 70 17.71 4.90 16.74
CA ILE A 70 18.80 5.90 16.66
C ILE A 70 18.99 6.59 18.02
N LYS A 71 17.91 7.01 18.67
CA LYS A 71 17.95 7.64 20.00
C LYS A 71 18.40 6.66 21.08
N TYR A 72 17.84 5.45 21.08
CA TYR A 72 18.16 4.42 22.07
C TYR A 72 19.66 4.06 22.07
N PHE A 73 20.28 3.96 20.90
CA PHE A 73 21.71 3.70 20.74
C PHE A 73 22.59 4.95 20.80
N ASN A 74 22.03 6.14 21.08
CA ASN A 74 22.74 7.43 21.09
C ASN A 74 23.57 7.69 19.82
N LEU A 75 23.01 7.35 18.66
CA LEU A 75 23.68 7.56 17.38
C LEU A 75 23.73 9.06 17.02
N PRO A 76 24.66 9.46 16.13
CA PRO A 76 24.81 10.85 15.71
C PRO A 76 23.53 11.50 15.18
N THR A 77 23.28 12.76 15.54
CA THR A 77 22.07 13.50 15.17
C THR A 77 21.82 13.61 13.66
N ILE A 78 22.88 13.56 12.84
CA ILE A 78 22.76 13.55 11.37
C ILE A 78 21.84 12.43 10.85
N TRP A 79 21.79 11.29 11.53
CA TRP A 79 20.89 10.18 11.19
C TRP A 79 19.42 10.56 11.43
N LEU A 80 19.12 11.26 12.53
CA LEU A 80 17.78 11.77 12.80
C LEU A 80 17.36 12.81 11.76
N THR A 81 18.28 13.68 11.33
CA THR A 81 18.03 14.65 10.26
C THR A 81 17.69 13.95 8.95
N GLY A 82 18.44 12.91 8.57
CA GLY A 82 18.16 12.12 7.38
C GLY A 82 16.80 11.40 7.45
N VAL A 83 16.48 10.81 8.61
CA VAL A 83 15.17 10.17 8.84
C VAL A 83 14.04 11.19 8.72
N ALA A 84 14.18 12.36 9.34
CA ALA A 84 13.17 13.42 9.27
C ALA A 84 12.94 13.92 7.83
N ALA A 85 14.02 14.14 7.07
CA ALA A 85 13.92 14.50 5.66
C ALA A 85 13.19 13.42 4.83
N THR A 86 13.48 12.14 5.12
CA THR A 86 12.83 11.01 4.45
C THR A 86 11.34 10.91 4.80
N ILE A 87 10.97 11.15 6.06
CA ILE A 87 9.57 11.21 6.50
C ILE A 87 8.81 12.29 5.73
N LEU A 88 9.41 13.46 5.52
CA LEU A 88 8.78 14.54 4.74
C LEU A 88 8.52 14.12 3.28
N ILE A 89 9.43 13.38 2.66
CA ILE A 89 9.22 12.84 1.30
C ILE A 89 8.02 11.91 1.28
N PHE A 90 7.94 10.95 2.21
CA PHE A 90 6.78 10.04 2.30
C PHE A 90 5.49 10.75 2.67
N LEU A 91 5.56 11.83 3.44
CA LEU A 91 4.38 12.66 3.72
C LEU A 91 3.85 13.31 2.44
N VAL A 92 4.73 13.82 1.58
CA VAL A 92 4.34 14.34 0.26
C VAL A 92 3.72 13.24 -0.60
N LEU A 93 4.31 12.04 -0.64
CA LEU A 93 3.73 10.90 -1.37
C LEU A 93 2.36 10.50 -0.83
N PHE A 94 2.19 10.52 0.49
CA PHE A 94 0.89 10.29 1.13
C PHE A 94 -0.15 11.32 0.66
N LEU A 95 0.19 12.61 0.67
CA LEU A 95 -0.70 13.67 0.20
C LEU A 95 -1.04 13.52 -1.30
N ILE A 96 -0.06 13.14 -2.12
CA ILE A 96 -0.27 12.81 -3.54
C ILE A 96 -1.27 11.65 -3.68
N GLY A 97 -1.15 10.62 -2.84
CA GLY A 97 -2.09 9.50 -2.78
C GLY A 97 -3.53 9.88 -2.42
N LEU A 98 -3.76 11.05 -1.81
CA LEU A 98 -5.10 11.56 -1.52
C LEU A 98 -5.71 12.37 -2.67
N LEU A 99 -4.91 12.79 -3.66
CA LEU A 99 -5.40 13.57 -4.79
C LEU A 99 -6.28 12.70 -5.69
N PRO A 100 -7.43 13.22 -6.20
CA PRO A 100 -8.31 12.48 -7.11
C PRO A 100 -7.80 12.43 -8.57
N ILE A 101 -6.48 12.43 -8.78
CA ILE A 101 -5.86 12.33 -10.12
C ILE A 101 -5.70 10.87 -10.56
N ARG A 102 -5.39 10.61 -11.84
CA ARG A 102 -5.17 9.23 -12.33
C ARG A 102 -3.68 8.96 -12.34
N PHE A 103 -3.25 7.90 -11.66
CA PHE A 103 -1.88 7.42 -11.71
C PHE A 103 -1.72 6.36 -12.81
N PRO A 104 -0.47 6.01 -13.20
CA PRO A 104 -0.22 4.91 -14.13
C PRO A 104 -0.91 3.61 -13.69
N ASN A 105 -1.50 2.86 -14.64
CA ASN A 105 -2.35 1.73 -14.29
C ASN A 105 -1.64 0.69 -13.41
N PHE A 106 -0.33 0.48 -13.61
CA PHE A 106 0.45 -0.50 -12.86
C PHE A 106 0.54 -0.26 -11.36
N VAL A 107 0.24 0.94 -10.87
CA VAL A 107 0.25 1.19 -9.42
C VAL A 107 -0.99 0.65 -8.72
N TYR A 108 -2.05 0.29 -9.44
CA TYR A 108 -3.32 -0.13 -8.82
C TYR A 108 -3.41 -1.64 -8.63
N ALA A 109 -4.09 -2.06 -7.55
CA ALA A 109 -4.35 -3.47 -7.24
C ALA A 109 -5.06 -4.22 -8.40
N ASP A 110 -6.01 -3.57 -9.08
CA ASP A 110 -6.75 -4.20 -10.18
C ASP A 110 -5.86 -4.54 -11.37
N TRP A 111 -4.88 -3.68 -11.69
CA TRP A 111 -3.93 -3.95 -12.76
C TRP A 111 -2.95 -5.06 -12.36
N GLN A 112 -2.50 -5.05 -11.10
CA GLN A 112 -1.66 -6.12 -10.56
C GLN A 112 -2.38 -7.47 -10.57
N TYR A 113 -3.68 -7.47 -10.29
CA TYR A 113 -4.54 -8.64 -10.43
C TYR A 113 -4.64 -9.09 -11.89
N ALA A 114 -4.99 -8.16 -12.80
CA ALA A 114 -5.12 -8.47 -14.23
C ALA A 114 -3.82 -9.05 -14.81
N LYS A 115 -2.67 -8.49 -14.43
CA LYS A 115 -1.34 -8.99 -14.83
C LYS A 115 -1.12 -10.44 -14.39
N ARG A 116 -1.48 -10.81 -13.15
CA ARG A 116 -1.28 -12.16 -12.62
C ARG A 116 -2.19 -13.21 -13.25
N HIS A 117 -3.36 -12.78 -13.72
CA HIS A 117 -4.39 -13.66 -14.29
C HIS A 117 -4.46 -13.61 -15.82
N GLY A 118 -3.51 -12.93 -16.49
CA GLY A 118 -3.48 -12.84 -17.95
C GLY A 118 -4.67 -12.07 -18.54
N LEU A 119 -5.23 -11.12 -17.79
CA LEU A 119 -6.40 -10.31 -18.19
C LEU A 119 -6.00 -8.96 -18.80
N LEU A 120 -4.79 -8.88 -19.35
CA LEU A 120 -4.30 -7.68 -20.03
C LEU A 120 -4.44 -7.85 -21.53
N ASP A 121 -4.87 -6.79 -22.21
CA ASP A 121 -4.87 -6.71 -23.66
C ASP A 121 -3.46 -6.51 -24.23
N GLU A 122 -3.34 -6.52 -25.56
CA GLU A 122 -2.06 -6.31 -26.28
C GLU A 122 -1.41 -4.95 -25.97
N SER A 123 -2.21 -3.96 -25.55
CA SER A 123 -1.74 -2.63 -25.17
C SER A 123 -1.33 -2.52 -23.69
N GLY A 124 -1.46 -3.60 -22.91
CA GLY A 124 -1.15 -3.65 -21.49
C GLY A 124 -2.21 -3.02 -20.58
N ASN A 125 -3.40 -2.75 -21.10
CA ASN A 125 -4.56 -2.32 -20.34
C ASN A 125 -5.41 -3.52 -19.91
N ILE A 126 -6.32 -3.32 -18.96
CA ILE A 126 -7.22 -4.39 -18.51
C ILE A 126 -8.25 -4.66 -19.61
N ASP A 127 -8.21 -5.86 -20.18
CA ASP A 127 -9.24 -6.35 -21.08
C ASP A 127 -10.55 -6.48 -20.29
N GLN A 128 -11.53 -5.62 -20.63
CA GLN A 128 -12.79 -5.54 -19.91
C GLN A 128 -13.64 -6.81 -20.11
N GLU A 129 -13.60 -7.42 -21.29
CA GLU A 129 -14.39 -8.62 -21.59
C GLU A 129 -13.83 -9.80 -20.81
N ALA A 130 -12.52 -10.03 -20.90
CA ALA A 130 -11.84 -11.07 -20.14
C ALA A 130 -12.00 -10.86 -18.62
N TRP A 131 -11.91 -9.60 -18.16
CA TRP A 131 -12.10 -9.26 -16.75
C TRP A 131 -13.50 -9.62 -16.23
N VAL A 132 -14.55 -9.25 -16.96
CA VAL A 132 -15.93 -9.52 -16.57
C VAL A 132 -16.21 -11.01 -16.57
N LEU A 133 -15.79 -11.73 -17.61
CA LEU A 133 -15.96 -13.19 -17.72
C LEU A 133 -15.25 -13.91 -16.58
N HIS A 134 -13.99 -13.56 -16.28
CA HIS A 134 -13.23 -14.14 -15.18
C HIS A 134 -13.92 -13.94 -13.82
N HIS A 135 -14.47 -12.74 -13.58
CA HIS A 135 -15.17 -12.44 -12.33
C HIS A 135 -16.57 -13.06 -12.24
N ALA A 136 -17.24 -13.33 -13.37
CA ALA A 136 -18.49 -14.07 -13.41
C ALA A 136 -18.27 -15.55 -13.09
N GLN A 137 -17.26 -16.18 -13.70
CA GLN A 137 -16.85 -17.55 -13.41
C GLN A 137 -16.49 -17.73 -11.93
N ARG A 138 -15.72 -16.80 -11.35
CA ARG A 138 -15.32 -16.86 -9.94
C ARG A 138 -16.48 -16.71 -8.95
N ARG A 139 -17.59 -16.12 -9.38
CA ARG A 139 -18.82 -15.97 -8.56
C ARG A 139 -19.78 -17.16 -8.71
N GLY A 140 -19.56 -18.03 -9.69
CA GLY A 140 -20.52 -19.08 -10.04
C GLY A 140 -21.72 -18.57 -10.84
N ASP A 141 -21.64 -17.35 -11.38
CA ASP A 141 -22.73 -16.66 -12.08
C ASP A 141 -22.78 -17.02 -13.58
N THR A 142 -22.51 -18.27 -13.96
CA THR A 142 -22.55 -18.69 -15.38
C THR A 142 -23.99 -18.97 -15.81
N TRP A 143 -24.54 -18.12 -16.69
CA TRP A 143 -25.85 -18.30 -17.35
C TRP A 143 -25.68 -18.95 -18.74
N TRP A 144 -25.29 -20.22 -18.75
CA TRP A 144 -25.47 -21.14 -19.88
C TRP A 144 -25.96 -22.48 -19.35
#